data_AF-A0A351SQD2-F1
#
_entry.id   AF-A0A351SQD2-F1
#
_cell.length_a   1.000
_cell.length_b   1.000
_cell.length_c   1.000
_cell.angle_alpha   90.00
_cell.angle_beta   90.00
_cell.angle_gamma   90.00
#
_symmetry.space_group_name_H-M   'P 1'
#
loop_
_entity.id
_entity.type
_entity.pdbx_description
1 polymer ?
#
loop_
_entity_poly.entity_id
_entity_poly.type
_entity_poly.pdbx_seq_one_letter_code
_entity_poly.pdbx_strand_id
1 'polypeptide(L)'
;MMDYTYIPDSFNYKYIKERFDQKNSFLDLQIKYKMGFEKFLLSYLDMEEISRELASVGFAIPKIEDTTANFYRKFSQLGNPYIYIRNNYHVERLTDEELAMLNSNPTSEFFSKTFPKVMFEDGKTVFYGIPRVETECDAKSITFEFAFDKVACQTMEEIISIEDAIERCKAAIKAQLQDRYGLPISFVVYTGIPKLFPKDAIDKII
;
A
#
# COMPACT_ATOMS: atom_id res chain seq x y z
N MET A 1 -11.63 15.05 -14.48
CA MET A 1 -10.84 13.81 -14.27
C MET A 1 -9.47 14.07 -14.86
N MET A 2 -8.36 14.19 -14.14
CA MET A 2 -7.96 13.70 -12.80
C MET A 2 -7.40 14.85 -11.94
N ASP A 3 -7.84 14.96 -10.68
CA ASP A 3 -7.19 15.83 -9.67
C ASP A 3 -6.57 14.96 -8.56
N TYR A 4 -5.61 14.11 -8.94
CA TYR A 4 -4.77 13.43 -7.96
C TYR A 4 -3.32 13.42 -8.44
N THR A 5 -2.45 14.07 -7.68
CA THR A 5 -1.01 14.12 -7.95
C THR A 5 -0.29 13.24 -6.93
N TYR A 6 -0.12 11.97 -7.26
CA TYR A 6 0.86 11.11 -6.59
C TYR A 6 2.25 11.41 -7.12
N ILE A 7 3.16 11.76 -6.22
CA ILE A 7 4.59 11.93 -6.49
C ILE A 7 5.29 11.12 -5.41
N PRO A 8 5.90 9.96 -5.75
CA PRO A 8 6.71 9.22 -4.80
C PRO A 8 7.83 10.09 -4.23
N ASP A 9 8.28 9.80 -3.02
CA ASP A 9 9.41 10.53 -2.41
C ASP A 9 10.72 10.35 -3.21
N SER A 10 10.83 9.29 -4.03
CA SER A 10 11.95 9.05 -4.96
C SER A 10 11.82 9.74 -6.32
N PHE A 11 10.78 10.54 -6.54
CA PHE A 11 10.47 11.08 -7.86
C PHE A 11 11.50 12.14 -8.32
N ASN A 12 12.44 11.71 -9.16
CA ASN A 12 13.37 12.60 -9.83
C ASN A 12 12.79 13.05 -11.18
N TYR A 13 12.18 14.23 -11.23
CA TYR A 13 11.49 14.73 -12.43
C TYR A 13 12.35 14.71 -13.70
N LYS A 14 13.64 15.06 -13.61
CA LYS A 14 14.55 15.07 -14.76
C LYS A 14 14.72 13.66 -15.33
N TYR A 15 15.08 12.71 -14.47
CA TYR A 15 15.25 11.32 -14.86
C TYR A 15 13.95 10.71 -15.43
N ILE A 16 12.82 10.99 -14.77
CA ILE A 16 11.52 10.47 -15.20
C ILE A 16 11.14 11.00 -16.59
N LYS A 17 11.35 12.29 -16.84
CA LYS A 17 11.08 12.89 -18.15
C LYS A 17 11.99 12.33 -19.24
N GLU A 18 13.26 12.07 -18.94
CA GLU A 18 14.23 11.52 -19.90
C GLU A 18 13.93 10.07 -20.26
N ARG A 19 13.39 9.27 -19.33
CA ARG A 19 13.18 7.83 -19.53
C ARG A 19 11.75 7.43 -19.91
N PHE A 20 10.74 8.14 -19.40
CA PHE A 20 9.33 7.76 -19.53
C PHE A 20 8.52 8.75 -20.38
N ASP A 21 9.17 9.76 -20.97
CA ASP A 21 8.62 10.89 -21.73
C ASP A 21 7.67 11.82 -20.93
N GLN A 22 6.72 11.26 -20.19
CA GLN A 22 5.67 11.96 -19.45
C GLN A 22 5.42 11.35 -18.07
N LYS A 23 5.05 12.20 -17.12
CA LYS A 23 4.66 11.81 -15.75
C LYS A 23 3.51 10.78 -15.74
N ASN A 24 2.55 10.90 -16.64
CA ASN A 24 1.38 10.00 -16.69
C ASN A 24 1.80 8.57 -17.05
N SER A 25 2.71 8.41 -18.01
CA SER A 25 3.23 7.10 -18.40
C SER A 25 3.95 6.41 -17.25
N PHE A 26 4.71 7.16 -16.45
CA PHE A 26 5.34 6.64 -15.23
C PHE A 26 4.31 6.21 -14.18
N LEU A 27 3.30 7.04 -13.92
CA LEU A 27 2.22 6.72 -12.98
C LEU A 27 1.44 5.47 -13.42
N ASP A 28 1.13 5.34 -14.70
CA ASP A 28 0.44 4.17 -15.26
C ASP A 28 1.23 2.88 -15.04
N LEU A 29 2.56 2.93 -15.15
CA LEU A 29 3.43 1.80 -14.84
C LEU A 29 3.42 1.45 -13.35
N GLN A 30 3.43 2.44 -12.46
CA GLN A 30 3.29 2.19 -11.02
C GLN A 30 1.95 1.53 -10.68
N ILE A 31 0.86 2.00 -11.27
CA ILE A 31 -0.49 1.42 -11.10
C ILE A 31 -0.50 -0.03 -11.59
N LYS A 32 0.00 -0.28 -12.81
CA LYS A 32 0.10 -1.63 -13.39
C LYS A 32 0.91 -2.56 -12.49
N TYR A 33 2.06 -2.10 -12.00
CA TYR A 33 2.92 -2.89 -11.14
C TYR A 33 2.22 -3.22 -9.82
N LYS A 34 1.64 -2.23 -9.13
CA LYS A 34 0.89 -2.42 -7.88
C LYS A 34 -0.22 -3.45 -8.05
N MET A 35 -1.09 -3.23 -9.02
CA MET A 35 -2.25 -4.10 -9.25
C MET A 35 -1.81 -5.52 -9.62
N GLY A 36 -0.78 -5.66 -10.46
CA GLY A 36 -0.24 -6.96 -10.85
C GLY A 36 0.45 -7.69 -9.69
N PHE A 37 1.24 -6.97 -8.90
CA PHE A 37 1.92 -7.53 -7.73
C PHE A 37 0.92 -7.99 -6.66
N GLU A 38 -0.13 -7.21 -6.39
CA GLU A 38 -1.16 -7.62 -5.43
C GLU A 38 -1.94 -8.85 -5.91
N LYS A 39 -2.25 -8.94 -7.21
CA LYS A 39 -2.84 -10.17 -7.79
C LYS A 39 -1.92 -11.37 -7.66
N PHE A 40 -0.62 -11.18 -7.87
CA PHE A 40 0.38 -12.21 -7.60
C PHE A 40 0.37 -12.62 -6.12
N LEU A 41 0.31 -11.66 -5.20
CA LEU A 41 0.31 -11.92 -3.76
C LEU A 41 -0.92 -12.68 -3.29
N LEU A 42 -2.09 -12.45 -3.90
CA LEU A 42 -3.32 -13.20 -3.64
C LEU A 42 -3.20 -14.71 -3.92
N SER A 43 -2.21 -15.16 -4.69
CA SER A 43 -1.94 -16.60 -4.83
C SER A 43 -1.33 -17.24 -3.58
N TYR A 44 -0.82 -16.42 -2.64
CA TYR A 44 -0.23 -16.83 -1.37
C TYR A 44 -1.04 -16.37 -0.16
N LEU A 45 -1.98 -15.44 -0.36
CA LEU A 45 -2.70 -14.73 0.70
C LEU A 45 -4.19 -15.02 0.65
N ASP A 46 -4.71 -15.73 1.65
CA ASP A 46 -6.14 -15.92 1.88
C ASP A 46 -6.74 -14.65 2.52
N MET A 47 -7.18 -13.74 1.67
CA MET A 47 -7.85 -12.51 2.10
C MET A 47 -9.25 -12.75 2.66
N GLU A 48 -9.87 -13.90 2.40
CA GLU A 48 -11.16 -14.24 3.01
C GLU A 48 -10.98 -14.54 4.50
N GLU A 49 -9.95 -15.31 4.85
CA GLU A 49 -9.55 -15.55 6.25
C GLU A 49 -9.29 -14.23 6.97
N ILE A 50 -8.46 -13.37 6.39
CA ILE A 50 -8.12 -12.07 6.97
C ILE A 50 -9.36 -11.17 7.11
N SER A 51 -10.27 -11.19 6.13
CA SER A 51 -11.49 -10.40 6.20
C SER A 51 -12.47 -10.90 7.27
N ARG A 52 -12.47 -12.21 7.57
CA ARG A 52 -13.28 -12.78 8.67
C ARG A 52 -12.80 -12.27 10.03
N GLU A 53 -11.49 -12.10 10.23
CA GLU A 53 -10.95 -11.54 11.47
C GLU A 53 -11.46 -10.13 11.73
N LEU A 54 -11.48 -9.26 10.72
CA LEU A 54 -12.06 -7.92 10.85
C LEU A 54 -13.57 -7.95 11.06
N ALA A 55 -14.29 -8.87 10.40
CA ALA A 55 -15.73 -9.01 10.58
C ALA A 55 -16.10 -9.52 11.99
N SER A 56 -15.17 -10.18 12.70
CA SER A 56 -15.40 -10.74 14.04
C SER A 56 -15.66 -9.71 15.13
N VAL A 57 -15.35 -8.42 14.89
CA VAL A 57 -15.54 -7.35 15.89
C VAL A 57 -17.01 -7.09 16.22
N GLY A 58 -17.96 -7.56 15.39
CA GLY A 58 -19.39 -7.51 15.68
C GLY A 58 -20.07 -6.16 15.39
N PHE A 59 -19.35 -5.20 14.81
CA PHE A 59 -19.86 -3.90 14.37
C PHE A 59 -19.14 -3.44 13.10
N ALA A 60 -19.67 -2.38 12.47
CA ALA A 60 -19.09 -1.83 11.25
C ALA A 60 -17.85 -1.00 11.58
N ILE A 61 -16.67 -1.44 11.12
CA ILE A 61 -15.42 -0.69 11.28
C ILE A 61 -15.49 0.61 10.45
N PRO A 62 -15.33 1.79 11.04
CA PRO A 62 -15.37 3.06 10.29
C PRO A 62 -14.26 3.12 9.23
N LYS A 63 -14.63 3.40 7.99
CA LYS A 63 -13.70 3.52 6.86
C LYS A 63 -13.18 4.95 6.76
N ILE A 64 -11.95 5.09 6.28
CA ILE A 64 -11.42 6.39 5.89
C ILE A 64 -11.90 6.71 4.48
N GLU A 65 -12.64 7.79 4.32
CA GLU A 65 -13.23 8.23 3.05
C GLU A 65 -12.23 9.07 2.21
N ASP A 66 -11.06 8.51 1.91
CA ASP A 66 -9.99 9.14 1.10
C ASP A 66 -9.64 8.32 -0.16
N THR A 67 -10.39 7.26 -0.45
CA THR A 67 -10.02 6.28 -1.49
C THR A 67 -9.79 6.92 -2.86
N THR A 68 -10.46 8.03 -3.18
CA THR A 68 -10.25 8.76 -4.44
C THR A 68 -8.95 9.57 -4.46
N ALA A 69 -8.45 9.97 -3.29
CA ALA A 69 -7.27 10.81 -3.07
C ALA A 69 -6.06 10.04 -2.52
N ASN A 70 -6.17 8.72 -2.29
CA ASN A 70 -5.07 7.90 -1.78
C ASN A 70 -4.67 6.84 -2.81
N PHE A 71 -3.49 6.99 -3.42
CA PHE A 71 -2.94 6.07 -4.43
C PHE A 71 -3.05 4.60 -4.02
N TYR A 72 -2.63 4.30 -2.78
CA TYR A 72 -2.52 2.93 -2.29
C TYR A 72 -3.87 2.26 -2.14
N ARG A 73 -4.89 3.04 -1.75
CA ARG A 73 -6.26 2.55 -1.58
C ARG A 73 -7.01 2.49 -2.91
N LYS A 74 -6.88 3.54 -3.73
CA LYS A 74 -7.54 3.67 -5.03
C LYS A 74 -7.29 2.48 -5.96
N PHE A 75 -6.03 2.04 -6.01
CA PHE A 75 -5.58 1.01 -6.95
C PHE A 75 -5.34 -0.34 -6.28
N SER A 76 -5.85 -0.55 -5.07
CA SER A 76 -5.73 -1.82 -4.37
C SER A 76 -6.52 -2.92 -5.08
N GLN A 77 -5.97 -4.13 -5.11
CA GLN A 77 -6.56 -5.37 -5.59
C GLN A 77 -6.72 -6.41 -4.47
N LEU A 78 -6.33 -6.10 -3.23
CA LEU A 78 -6.45 -7.02 -2.09
C LEU A 78 -7.90 -7.34 -1.69
N GLY A 79 -8.89 -6.66 -2.26
CA GLY A 79 -10.31 -6.95 -2.02
C GLY A 79 -10.82 -6.60 -0.62
N ASN A 80 -10.03 -5.89 0.19
CA ASN A 80 -10.39 -5.48 1.55
C ASN A 80 -10.32 -3.94 1.69
N PRO A 81 -11.33 -3.28 2.30
CA PRO A 81 -11.38 -1.82 2.42
C PRO A 81 -10.58 -1.25 3.61
N TYR A 82 -9.82 -2.07 4.32
CA TYR A 82 -9.02 -1.66 5.48
C TYR A 82 -7.55 -2.05 5.35
N ILE A 83 -7.17 -2.86 4.34
CA ILE A 83 -5.83 -3.44 4.22
C ILE A 83 -5.25 -3.15 2.84
N TYR A 84 -4.04 -2.60 2.81
CA TYR A 84 -3.39 -2.12 1.59
C TYR A 84 -1.88 -2.37 1.60
N ILE A 85 -1.26 -2.55 0.44
CA ILE A 85 0.21 -2.50 0.34
C ILE A 85 0.66 -1.05 0.20
N ARG A 86 1.52 -0.60 1.13
CA ARG A 86 1.93 0.80 1.32
C ARG A 86 3.33 1.15 0.79
N ASN A 87 4.11 0.17 0.35
CA ASN A 87 5.43 0.39 -0.25
C ASN A 87 5.38 1.46 -1.34
N ASN A 88 6.43 2.28 -1.45
CA ASN A 88 6.65 3.06 -2.66
C ASN A 88 6.96 2.10 -3.83
N TYR A 89 6.59 2.49 -5.06
CA TYR A 89 6.74 1.66 -6.26
C TYR A 89 7.79 2.24 -7.19
N HIS A 90 9.04 1.83 -7.03
CA HIS A 90 10.19 2.30 -7.80
C HIS A 90 10.30 1.64 -9.18
N VAL A 91 9.29 1.83 -10.03
CA VAL A 91 9.27 1.26 -11.40
C VAL A 91 10.41 1.79 -12.27
N GLU A 92 11.02 2.92 -11.89
CA GLU A 92 12.26 3.44 -12.45
C GLU A 92 13.46 2.48 -12.33
N ARG A 93 13.41 1.51 -11.42
CA ARG A 93 14.48 0.52 -11.22
C ARG A 93 14.33 -0.72 -12.11
N LEU A 94 13.27 -0.82 -12.90
CA LEU A 94 13.11 -1.87 -13.90
C LEU A 94 14.03 -1.60 -15.11
N THR A 95 14.47 -2.65 -15.80
CA THR A 95 15.14 -2.54 -17.11
C THR A 95 14.12 -2.27 -18.22
N ASP A 96 14.57 -1.92 -19.41
CA ASP A 96 13.65 -1.65 -20.53
C ASP A 96 12.90 -2.92 -20.98
N GLU A 97 13.56 -4.09 -20.92
CA GLU A 97 12.94 -5.39 -21.17
C GLU A 97 11.84 -5.71 -20.13
N GLU A 98 12.09 -5.40 -18.86
CA GLU A 98 11.11 -5.59 -17.78
C GLU A 98 9.95 -4.61 -17.86
N LEU A 99 10.20 -3.37 -18.30
CA LEU A 99 9.16 -2.39 -18.58
C LEU A 99 8.27 -2.83 -19.74
N ALA A 100 8.86 -3.39 -20.80
CA ALA A 100 8.11 -3.99 -21.90
C ALA A 100 7.24 -5.18 -21.43
N MET A 101 7.77 -6.01 -20.52
CA MET A 101 7.04 -7.13 -19.92
C MET A 101 5.90 -6.65 -19.01
N LEU A 102 6.12 -5.61 -18.19
CA LEU A 102 5.09 -4.98 -17.37
C LEU A 102 3.94 -4.40 -18.22
N ASN A 103 4.27 -3.87 -19.40
CA ASN A 103 3.28 -3.29 -20.31
C ASN A 103 2.48 -4.31 -21.13
N SER A 104 2.99 -5.53 -21.28
CA SER A 104 2.36 -6.57 -22.08
C SER A 104 1.53 -7.51 -21.21
N ASN A 105 2.16 -8.53 -20.63
CA ASN A 105 1.50 -9.50 -19.77
C ASN A 105 2.48 -10.01 -18.70
N PRO A 106 2.60 -9.32 -17.55
CA PRO A 106 3.53 -9.71 -16.50
C PRO A 106 3.10 -11.04 -15.86
N THR A 107 4.07 -11.94 -15.67
CA THR A 107 3.84 -13.25 -15.05
C THR A 107 4.11 -13.24 -13.55
N SER A 108 3.71 -14.30 -12.83
CA SER A 108 4.09 -14.49 -11.43
C SER A 108 5.61 -14.49 -11.23
N GLU A 109 6.35 -15.06 -12.18
CA GLU A 109 7.82 -15.08 -12.14
C GLU A 109 8.40 -13.66 -12.24
N PHE A 110 7.84 -12.82 -13.12
CA PHE A 110 8.22 -11.41 -13.23
C PHE A 110 8.09 -10.70 -11.88
N PHE A 111 6.96 -10.84 -11.20
CA PHE A 111 6.74 -10.21 -9.89
C PHE A 111 7.70 -10.76 -8.83
N SER A 112 7.89 -12.08 -8.77
CA SER A 112 8.81 -12.70 -7.81
C SER A 112 10.26 -12.20 -7.95
N LYS A 113 10.70 -11.90 -9.18
CA LYS A 113 12.06 -11.43 -9.46
C LYS A 113 12.23 -9.93 -9.22
N THR A 114 11.18 -9.15 -9.46
CA THR A 114 11.29 -7.68 -9.51
C THR A 114 10.86 -6.98 -8.22
N PHE A 115 10.02 -7.60 -7.38
CA PHE A 115 9.52 -6.91 -6.19
C PHE A 115 10.64 -6.43 -5.24
N PRO A 116 11.77 -7.14 -5.02
CA PRO A 116 12.79 -6.67 -4.10
C PRO A 116 13.46 -5.38 -4.55
N LYS A 117 13.54 -5.13 -5.86
CA LYS A 117 14.10 -3.87 -6.37
C LYS A 117 13.06 -2.78 -6.53
N VAL A 118 11.82 -3.13 -6.88
CA VAL A 118 10.75 -2.14 -7.10
C VAL A 118 10.17 -1.64 -5.79
N MET A 119 10.05 -2.47 -4.76
CA MET A 119 9.30 -2.13 -3.54
C MET A 119 10.17 -1.87 -2.31
N PHE A 120 11.39 -2.36 -2.28
CA PHE A 120 12.25 -2.16 -1.11
C PHE A 120 12.99 -0.83 -1.17
N GLU A 121 13.04 -0.17 -0.03
CA GLU A 121 13.77 1.07 0.15
C GLU A 121 15.24 0.80 0.41
N ASP A 122 16.09 1.80 0.17
CA ASP A 122 17.50 1.71 0.53
C ASP A 122 17.71 1.86 2.05
N GLY A 123 18.81 1.29 2.56
CA GLY A 123 19.08 1.28 3.99
C GLY A 123 18.44 0.11 4.74
N LYS A 124 18.35 0.26 6.07
CA LYS A 124 17.82 -0.76 6.98
C LYS A 124 16.35 -0.53 7.35
N THR A 125 15.96 0.73 7.45
CA THR A 125 14.70 1.16 8.05
C THR A 125 14.04 2.25 7.20
N VAL A 126 12.71 2.24 7.16
CA VAL A 126 11.87 3.30 6.59
C VAL A 126 10.83 3.73 7.63
N PHE A 127 10.38 4.98 7.54
CA PHE A 127 9.33 5.50 8.38
C PHE A 127 8.09 5.81 7.54
N TYR A 128 6.93 5.31 7.96
CA TYR A 128 5.64 5.65 7.37
C TYR A 128 4.83 6.52 8.32
N GLY A 129 4.08 7.49 7.79
CA GLY A 129 3.17 8.34 8.56
C GLY A 129 3.57 9.80 8.53
N ILE A 130 3.20 10.53 9.59
CA ILE A 130 3.60 11.93 9.81
C ILE A 130 4.61 11.98 10.96
N PRO A 131 5.46 13.02 11.07
CA PRO A 131 6.54 13.09 12.08
C PRO A 131 6.14 12.90 13.55
N ARG A 132 4.84 12.99 13.88
CA ARG A 132 4.32 12.76 15.24
C ARG A 132 3.79 11.35 15.48
N VAL A 133 3.59 10.56 14.43
CA VAL A 133 3.00 9.21 14.42
C VAL A 133 3.71 8.39 13.35
N GLU A 134 5.04 8.35 13.41
CA GLU A 134 5.85 7.55 12.48
C GLU A 134 5.82 6.08 12.93
N THR A 135 5.61 5.19 11.97
CA THR A 135 5.80 3.75 12.16
C THR A 135 7.11 3.36 11.50
N GLU A 136 8.02 2.84 12.32
CA GLU A 136 9.28 2.25 11.86
C GLU A 136 9.01 0.89 11.20
N CYS A 137 9.57 0.66 10.02
CA CYS A 137 9.44 -0.58 9.26
C CYS A 137 10.77 -0.99 8.63
N ASP A 138 10.94 -2.28 8.37
CA ASP A 138 12.12 -2.79 7.67
C ASP A 138 12.13 -2.29 6.22
N ALA A 139 13.24 -1.71 5.77
CA ALA A 139 13.37 -1.20 4.41
C ALA A 139 13.26 -2.29 3.33
N LYS A 140 13.62 -3.52 3.68
CA LYS A 140 13.61 -4.67 2.79
C LYS A 140 12.39 -5.56 3.05
N SER A 141 11.18 -4.97 3.07
CA SER A 141 9.94 -5.69 3.37
C SER A 141 8.75 -5.24 2.52
N ILE A 142 7.75 -6.11 2.40
CA ILE A 142 6.41 -5.79 1.88
C ILE A 142 5.60 -5.21 3.05
N THR A 143 5.24 -3.94 2.96
CA THR A 143 4.56 -3.21 4.03
C THR A 143 3.06 -3.22 3.83
N PHE A 144 2.34 -3.83 4.78
CA PHE A 144 0.89 -3.76 4.86
C PHE A 144 0.45 -2.60 5.75
N GLU A 145 -0.43 -1.75 5.25
CA GLU A 145 -1.12 -0.71 6.01
C GLU A 145 -2.53 -1.17 6.37
N PHE A 146 -2.84 -1.10 7.66
CA PHE A 146 -4.20 -1.21 8.19
C PHE A 146 -4.75 0.19 8.43
N ALA A 147 -5.91 0.49 7.85
CA ALA A 147 -6.45 1.83 7.80
C ALA A 147 -7.93 1.87 8.19
N PHE A 148 -8.26 2.61 9.26
CA PHE A 148 -9.63 2.85 9.70
C PHE A 148 -9.77 4.24 10.36
N ASP A 149 -10.99 4.77 10.37
CA ASP A 149 -11.27 6.08 10.95
C ASP A 149 -11.50 5.95 12.47
N LYS A 150 -10.39 6.09 13.22
CA LYS A 150 -10.40 6.03 14.69
C LYS A 150 -11.21 7.18 15.32
N VAL A 151 -11.38 8.32 14.64
CA VAL A 151 -12.15 9.47 15.14
C VAL A 151 -13.65 9.20 15.04
N ALA A 152 -14.07 8.39 14.08
CA ALA A 152 -15.47 7.99 13.89
C ALA A 152 -15.91 6.85 14.82
N CYS A 153 -15.00 6.23 15.57
CA CYS A 153 -15.35 5.26 16.62
C CYS A 153 -16.08 5.97 17.78
N GLN A 154 -17.13 5.36 18.30
CA GLN A 154 -17.98 5.94 19.35
C GLN A 154 -17.44 5.66 20.75
N THR A 155 -16.72 4.54 20.92
CA THR A 155 -16.21 4.11 22.23
C THR A 155 -14.75 3.65 22.16
N MET A 156 -14.10 3.57 23.33
CA MET A 156 -12.75 3.03 23.42
C MET A 156 -12.74 1.51 23.19
N GLU A 157 -13.81 0.83 23.62
CA GLU A 157 -13.99 -0.61 23.43
C GLU A 157 -14.06 -0.99 21.94
N GLU A 158 -14.67 -0.16 21.10
CA GLU A 158 -14.65 -0.35 19.64
C GLU A 158 -13.22 -0.28 19.10
N ILE A 159 -12.46 0.75 19.50
CA ILE A 159 -11.07 0.93 19.07
C ILE A 159 -10.22 -0.28 19.47
N ILE A 160 -10.31 -0.71 20.73
CA ILE A 160 -9.57 -1.87 21.25
C ILE A 160 -9.96 -3.14 20.47
N SER A 161 -11.26 -3.36 20.22
CA SER A 161 -11.72 -4.54 19.47
C SER A 161 -11.20 -4.56 18.03
N ILE A 162 -11.13 -3.39 17.37
CA ILE A 162 -10.55 -3.26 16.03
C ILE A 162 -9.04 -3.54 16.07
N GLU A 163 -8.32 -2.95 17.02
CA GLU A 163 -6.87 -3.13 17.18
C GLU A 163 -6.53 -4.61 17.45
N ASP A 164 -7.30 -5.29 18.30
CA ASP A 164 -7.16 -6.73 18.55
C ASP A 164 -7.41 -7.57 17.28
N ALA A 165 -8.42 -7.20 16.47
CA ALA A 165 -8.68 -7.87 15.20
C ALA A 165 -7.54 -7.64 14.18
N ILE A 166 -6.97 -6.43 14.16
CA ILE A 166 -5.80 -6.10 13.34
C ILE A 166 -4.59 -6.96 13.74
N GLU A 167 -4.33 -7.17 15.04
CA GLU A 167 -3.23 -8.03 15.48
C GLU A 167 -3.42 -9.49 15.02
N ARG A 168 -4.66 -10.01 15.04
CA ARG A 168 -4.96 -11.34 14.47
C ARG A 168 -4.74 -11.38 12.97
N CYS A 169 -5.14 -10.33 12.24
CA CYS A 169 -4.84 -10.21 10.81
C CYS A 169 -3.34 -10.20 10.53
N LYS A 170 -2.55 -9.43 11.30
CA LYS A 170 -1.09 -9.39 11.16
C LYS A 170 -0.47 -10.76 11.38
N ALA A 171 -0.93 -11.51 12.38
CA ALA A 171 -0.48 -12.86 12.65
C ALA A 171 -0.80 -13.82 11.48
N ALA A 172 -2.02 -13.75 10.93
CA ALA A 172 -2.42 -14.55 9.76
C ALA A 172 -1.55 -14.22 8.52
N ILE A 173 -1.34 -12.93 8.22
CA ILE A 173 -0.50 -12.50 7.10
C ILE A 173 0.96 -12.97 7.29
N LYS A 174 1.52 -12.87 8.51
CA LYS A 174 2.87 -13.40 8.83
C LYS A 174 2.96 -14.89 8.59
N ALA A 175 2.02 -15.67 9.11
CA ALA A 175 2.01 -17.12 8.93
C ALA A 175 1.94 -17.52 7.46
N GLN A 176 1.11 -16.83 6.68
CA GLN A 176 0.89 -17.14 5.27
C GLN A 176 2.04 -16.70 4.36
N LEU A 177 2.68 -15.54 4.60
CA LEU A 177 3.71 -14.99 3.70
C LEU A 177 5.12 -15.17 4.23
N GLN A 178 5.37 -14.76 5.47
CA GLN A 178 6.70 -14.75 6.05
C GLN A 178 7.14 -16.16 6.46
N ASP A 179 6.32 -16.86 7.25
CA ASP A 179 6.72 -18.15 7.81
C ASP A 179 6.73 -19.25 6.74
N ARG A 180 5.77 -19.20 5.81
CA ARG A 180 5.62 -20.22 4.76
C ARG A 180 6.49 -19.98 3.52
N TYR A 181 6.65 -18.73 3.10
CA TYR A 181 7.34 -18.40 1.85
C TYR A 181 8.58 -17.54 2.04
N GLY A 182 8.95 -17.20 3.29
CA GLY A 182 10.14 -16.40 3.59
C GLY A 182 10.05 -14.96 3.10
N LEU A 183 8.84 -14.45 2.80
CA LEU A 183 8.66 -13.08 2.33
C LEU A 183 8.79 -12.12 3.51
N PRO A 184 9.72 -11.15 3.47
CA PRO A 184 9.86 -10.18 4.55
C PRO A 184 8.68 -9.22 4.52
N ILE A 185 8.00 -9.04 5.65
CA ILE A 185 6.82 -8.17 5.75
C ILE A 185 6.92 -7.22 6.94
N SER A 186 6.37 -6.02 6.77
CA SER A 186 6.19 -5.02 7.83
C SER A 186 4.74 -4.59 7.91
N PHE A 187 4.38 -3.96 9.02
CA PHE A 187 3.01 -3.52 9.27
C PHE A 187 2.96 -2.08 9.75
N VAL A 188 2.01 -1.33 9.20
CA VAL A 188 1.68 0.04 9.60
C VAL A 188 0.20 0.08 9.98
N VAL A 189 -0.12 0.80 11.04
CA VAL A 189 -1.50 1.12 11.38
C VAL A 189 -1.70 2.62 11.15
N TYR A 190 -2.45 2.95 10.12
CA TYR A 190 -2.81 4.32 9.81
C TYR A 190 -4.19 4.63 10.38
N THR A 191 -4.19 5.36 11.49
CA THR A 191 -5.42 5.97 12.03
C THR A 191 -5.59 7.32 11.34
N GLY A 192 -6.42 7.35 10.30
CA GLY A 192 -6.69 8.59 9.59
C GLY A 192 -7.29 9.62 10.51
N ILE A 193 -6.83 10.87 10.39
CA ILE A 193 -7.59 12.04 10.82
C ILE A 193 -8.03 12.70 9.51
N PRO A 194 -9.26 12.45 9.02
CA PRO A 194 -9.74 13.01 7.75
C PRO A 194 -9.59 14.55 7.66
N LYS A 195 -9.61 15.24 8.81
CA LYS A 195 -9.39 16.69 8.91
C LYS A 195 -7.98 17.15 8.49
N LEU A 196 -6.98 16.26 8.46
CA LEU A 196 -5.63 16.56 7.95
C LEU A 196 -5.56 16.54 6.42
N PHE A 197 -6.58 16.01 5.74
CA PHE A 197 -6.74 16.05 4.29
C PHE A 197 -8.08 16.70 3.92
N PRO A 198 -8.27 18.01 4.19
CA PRO A 198 -9.49 18.70 3.79
C PRO A 198 -9.67 18.53 2.27
N LYS A 199 -10.90 18.19 1.83
CA LYS A 199 -11.24 18.12 0.40
C LYS A 199 -10.81 19.36 -0.37
N ASP A 200 -10.78 20.52 0.30
CA ASP A 200 -10.47 21.82 -0.27
C ASP A 200 -8.97 22.17 -0.26
N ALA A 201 -8.09 21.29 0.27
CA ALA A 201 -6.64 21.52 0.29
C ALA A 201 -5.95 21.13 -1.02
N ILE A 202 -6.60 20.31 -1.86
CA ILE A 202 -6.06 19.90 -3.16
C ILE A 202 -6.06 21.07 -4.16
N ASP A 203 -6.99 22.03 -4.01
CA ASP A 203 -7.10 23.20 -4.90
C ASP A 203 -6.09 24.32 -4.60
N LYS A 204 -5.24 24.16 -3.57
CA LYS A 204 -4.29 25.21 -3.13
C LYS A 204 -2.82 24.89 -3.38
N ILE A 205 -2.52 23.79 -4.05
CA ILE A 205 -1.15 23.46 -4.49
C ILE A 205 -1.14 23.50 -6.02
N ILE A 206 -1.09 24.73 -6.55
CA ILE A 206 -0.64 25.05 -7.91
C ILE A 206 0.72 25.73 -7.77
#